data_AF-A0A964VQL4-F1
#
_entry.id   AF-A0A964VQL4-F1
#
_cell.length_a   1.000
_cell.length_b   1.000
_cell.length_c   1.000
_cell.angle_alpha   90.00
_cell.angle_beta   90.00
_cell.angle_gamma   90.00
#
_symmetry.space_group_name_H-M   'P 1'
#
loop_
_entity.id
_entity.type
_entity.pdbx_description
1 polymer ?
#
loop_
_entity_poly.entity_id
_entity_poly.type
_entity_poly.pdbx_seq_one_letter_code
_entity_poly.pdbx_strand_id
1 'polypeptide(L)'
;MGNRVLEHFRSKTPPAILKIADDVWVNRIEFIRWPQKAHLLITSCVRESGSFHTFTPELKSLLKSKGVKINTLCNGPAIMVFLFAGGERPNRNNGNGWPIHHIYDGQFPMPPKTSSAKAVSHGDYFTEAAGLVAIHPLADGLASEVPYFAWLLRHEAFEKFGFDPDNVFGGGK
;
A
#
# COMPACT_ATOMS: atom_id res chain seq x y z
N MET A 1 -14.60 12.85 9.68
CA MET A 1 -13.92 12.03 10.72
C MET A 1 -12.43 11.89 10.43
N GLY A 2 -12.00 11.77 9.17
CA GLY A 2 -10.60 11.64 8.78
C GLY A 2 -9.63 12.72 9.29
N ASN A 3 -10.01 14.00 9.30
CA ASN A 3 -9.13 15.06 9.81
C ASN A 3 -8.70 14.85 11.27
N ARG A 4 -9.56 14.29 12.13
CA ARG A 4 -9.22 14.05 13.54
C ARG A 4 -8.15 12.97 13.72
N VAL A 5 -8.10 12.00 12.82
CA VAL A 5 -7.12 10.90 12.86
C VAL A 5 -5.74 11.42 12.47
N LEU A 6 -5.68 12.22 11.40
CA LEU A 6 -4.44 12.85 10.98
C LEU A 6 -3.92 13.82 12.05
N GLU A 7 -4.78 14.66 12.63
CA GLU A 7 -4.43 15.56 13.74
C GLU A 7 -3.87 14.80 14.95
N HIS A 8 -4.48 13.66 15.31
CA HIS A 8 -4.03 12.82 16.41
C HIS A 8 -2.57 12.36 16.23
N PHE A 9 -2.23 11.79 15.08
CA PHE A 9 -0.88 11.30 14.84
C PHE A 9 0.10 12.45 14.55
N ARG A 10 -0.35 13.51 13.90
CA ARG A 10 0.44 14.71 13.64
C ARG A 10 0.94 15.35 14.93
N SER A 11 0.05 15.57 15.90
CA SER A 11 0.38 16.19 17.20
C SER A 11 1.37 15.39 18.06
N LYS A 12 1.49 14.09 17.80
CA LYS A 12 2.42 13.18 18.49
C LYS A 12 3.74 12.99 17.77
N THR A 13 3.87 13.50 16.54
CA THR A 13 5.08 13.35 15.74
C THR A 13 6.11 14.41 16.14
N PRO A 14 7.37 14.05 16.45
CA PRO A 14 8.40 15.03 16.81
C PRO A 14 8.56 16.11 15.73
N PRO A 15 8.73 17.40 16.07
CA PRO A 15 8.70 18.50 15.09
C PRO A 15 9.67 18.35 13.91
N ALA A 16 10.89 17.88 14.16
CA ALA A 16 11.89 17.67 13.11
C ALA A 16 11.47 16.56 12.12
N ILE A 17 10.90 15.47 12.63
CA ILE A 17 10.38 14.36 11.81
C ILE A 17 9.13 14.80 11.07
N LEU A 18 8.26 15.57 11.73
CA LEU A 18 7.04 16.10 11.13
C LEU A 18 7.36 16.97 9.91
N LYS A 19 8.37 17.85 10.03
CA LYS A 19 8.82 18.68 8.91
C LYS A 19 9.23 17.83 7.70
N ILE A 20 10.02 16.78 7.91
CA ILE A 20 10.44 15.86 6.84
C ILE A 20 9.24 15.14 6.24
N ALA A 21 8.33 14.64 7.07
CA ALA A 21 7.12 13.95 6.63
C ALA A 21 6.22 14.86 5.77
N ASP A 22 6.05 16.12 6.19
CA ASP A 22 5.29 17.12 5.45
C ASP A 22 5.96 17.49 4.13
N ASP A 23 7.28 17.70 4.14
CA ASP A 23 8.04 18.02 2.92
C ASP A 23 7.93 16.89 1.88
N VAL A 24 8.03 15.62 2.32
CA VAL A 24 7.82 14.46 1.45
C VAL A 24 6.37 14.37 0.97
N TRP A 25 5.39 14.65 1.83
CA TRP A 25 3.97 14.57 1.47
C TRP A 25 3.52 15.67 0.49
N VAL A 26 4.01 16.90 0.67
CA VAL A 26 3.78 18.00 -0.27
C VAL A 26 4.32 17.63 -1.66
N ASN A 27 5.46 16.96 -1.71
CA ASN A 27 6.10 16.48 -2.93
C ASN A 27 5.75 15.01 -3.24
N ARG A 28 4.64 14.46 -2.71
CA ARG A 28 4.35 13.01 -2.76
C ARG A 28 4.35 12.42 -4.17
N ILE A 29 4.03 13.20 -5.20
CA ILE A 29 4.11 12.74 -6.60
C ILE A 29 5.53 12.44 -7.06
N GLU A 30 6.57 12.72 -6.28
CA GLU A 30 7.96 12.32 -6.56
C GLU A 30 8.38 11.10 -5.73
N PHE A 31 7.58 10.71 -4.74
CA PHE A 31 7.92 9.66 -3.79
C PHE A 31 6.93 8.50 -3.77
N ILE A 32 5.72 8.69 -4.27
CA ILE A 32 4.62 7.72 -4.19
C ILE A 32 3.99 7.60 -5.58
N ARG A 33 3.75 6.37 -6.02
CA ARG A 33 2.96 6.04 -7.20
C ARG A 33 1.83 5.12 -6.79
N TRP A 34 0.60 5.60 -7.00
CA TRP A 34 -0.62 4.82 -6.82
C TRP A 34 -0.93 4.03 -8.10
N PRO A 35 -1.68 2.90 -8.01
CA PRO A 35 -2.28 2.32 -9.19
C PRO A 35 -3.35 3.24 -9.77
N GLN A 36 -3.75 3.01 -11.02
CA GLN A 36 -4.78 3.83 -11.67
C GLN A 36 -6.20 3.50 -11.20
N LYS A 37 -6.42 2.30 -10.65
CA LYS A 37 -7.73 1.83 -10.18
C LYS A 37 -7.59 0.82 -9.05
N ALA A 38 -8.65 0.69 -8.26
CA ALA A 38 -8.83 -0.43 -7.34
C ALA A 38 -9.02 -1.74 -8.13
N HIS A 39 -8.46 -2.83 -7.64
CA HIS A 39 -8.60 -4.16 -8.24
C HIS A 39 -8.09 -5.25 -7.30
N LEU A 40 -8.98 -6.17 -6.95
CA LEU A 40 -8.61 -7.44 -6.32
C LEU A 40 -8.27 -8.47 -7.40
N LEU A 41 -7.01 -8.93 -7.43
CA LEU A 41 -6.55 -9.88 -8.46
C LEU A 41 -6.80 -11.35 -8.07
N ILE A 42 -6.53 -11.72 -6.82
CA ILE A 42 -6.62 -13.10 -6.33
C ILE A 42 -7.30 -13.10 -4.97
N THR A 43 -8.53 -13.59 -4.93
CA THR A 43 -9.27 -13.81 -3.68
C THR A 43 -8.55 -14.84 -2.79
N SER A 44 -8.60 -14.65 -1.47
CA SER A 44 -8.00 -15.56 -0.50
C SER A 44 -6.47 -15.76 -0.61
N CYS A 45 -5.76 -14.89 -1.32
CA CYS A 45 -4.30 -14.95 -1.44
C CYS A 45 -3.64 -14.23 -0.27
N VAL A 46 -2.73 -14.90 0.44
CA VAL A 46 -1.91 -14.32 1.51
C VAL A 46 -0.43 -14.42 1.16
N ARG A 47 0.42 -13.66 1.85
CA ARG A 47 1.87 -13.73 1.61
C ARG A 47 2.43 -15.06 2.08
N GLU A 48 3.07 -15.78 1.16
CA GLU A 48 3.81 -17.00 1.49
C GLU A 48 5.26 -16.66 1.86
N SER A 49 5.70 -17.06 3.06
CA SER A 49 7.08 -16.84 3.51
C SER A 49 7.89 -18.12 3.33
N GLY A 50 8.97 -18.06 2.55
CA GLY A 50 9.86 -19.20 2.32
C GLY A 50 9.40 -20.17 1.22
N SER A 51 8.28 -19.89 0.54
CA SER A 51 7.81 -20.64 -0.64
C SER A 51 7.51 -19.72 -1.82
N PHE A 52 7.30 -20.35 -2.98
CA PHE A 52 6.88 -19.67 -4.21
C PHE A 52 5.38 -19.90 -4.44
N HIS A 53 4.68 -18.84 -4.81
CA HIS A 53 3.29 -18.92 -5.21
C HIS A 53 3.11 -19.71 -6.50
N THR A 54 1.98 -20.42 -6.60
CA THR A 54 1.52 -21.06 -7.83
C THR A 54 0.31 -20.33 -8.38
N PHE A 55 0.20 -20.27 -9.71
CA PHE A 55 -0.87 -19.53 -10.38
C PHE A 55 -1.49 -20.40 -11.48
N THR A 56 -2.81 -20.28 -11.63
CA THR A 56 -3.56 -21.02 -12.65
C THR A 56 -3.18 -20.53 -14.07
N PRO A 57 -3.35 -21.37 -15.11
CA PRO A 57 -3.13 -20.97 -16.50
C PRO A 57 -3.95 -19.75 -16.93
N GLU A 58 -5.16 -19.59 -16.41
CA GLU A 58 -6.08 -18.49 -16.71
C GLU A 58 -5.52 -17.18 -16.18
N LEU A 59 -5.07 -17.15 -14.92
CA LEU A 59 -4.45 -15.97 -14.33
C LEU A 59 -3.16 -15.58 -15.07
N LYS A 60 -2.34 -16.57 -15.44
CA LYS A 60 -1.12 -16.30 -16.22
C LYS A 60 -1.43 -15.68 -17.58
N SER A 61 -2.47 -16.17 -18.26
CA SER A 61 -2.91 -15.65 -19.55
C SER A 61 -3.48 -14.24 -19.42
N LEU A 62 -4.26 -13.98 -18.37
CA LEU A 62 -4.81 -12.66 -18.05
C LEU A 62 -3.68 -11.63 -17.82
N LEU A 63 -2.69 -11.95 -16.99
CA LEU A 63 -1.55 -11.06 -16.71
C LEU A 63 -0.75 -10.78 -17.98
N LYS A 64 -0.47 -11.81 -18.78
CA LYS A 64 0.22 -11.68 -20.07
C LYS A 64 -0.53 -10.76 -21.04
N SER A 65 -1.87 -10.84 -21.09
CA SER A 65 -2.69 -9.96 -21.93
C SER A 65 -2.57 -8.47 -21.58
N LYS A 66 -2.11 -8.17 -20.36
CA LYS A 66 -1.81 -6.82 -19.88
C LYS A 66 -0.32 -6.49 -19.82
N GLY A 67 0.54 -7.35 -20.36
CA GLY A 67 1.99 -7.15 -20.33
C GLY A 67 2.63 -7.32 -18.95
N VAL A 68 1.91 -7.86 -17.97
CA VAL A 68 2.43 -8.08 -16.61
C VAL A 68 3.18 -9.41 -16.56
N LYS A 69 4.46 -9.36 -16.14
CA LYS A 69 5.28 -10.56 -15.95
C LYS A 69 4.85 -11.32 -14.70
N ILE A 70 4.83 -12.64 -14.81
CA ILE A 70 4.56 -13.52 -13.68
C ILE A 70 5.70 -13.43 -12.67
N ASN A 71 5.34 -13.25 -11.40
CA ASN A 71 6.29 -13.23 -10.29
C ASN A 71 5.75 -14.12 -9.16
N THR A 72 6.46 -15.22 -8.91
CA THR A 72 6.10 -16.24 -7.91
C THR A 72 6.76 -16.01 -6.55
N LEU A 73 7.63 -15.01 -6.41
CA LEU A 73 8.28 -14.68 -5.14
C LEU A 73 7.24 -14.26 -4.09
N CYS A 74 7.65 -14.23 -2.82
CA CYS A 74 6.77 -13.91 -1.69
C CYS A 74 5.93 -12.63 -1.86
N ASN A 75 6.50 -11.56 -2.43
CA ASN A 75 5.79 -10.30 -2.73
C ASN A 75 5.35 -10.18 -4.20
N GLY A 76 5.51 -11.25 -4.97
CA GLY A 76 5.18 -11.33 -6.38
C GLY A 76 3.72 -10.98 -6.67
N PRO A 77 2.72 -11.57 -5.98
CA PRO A 77 1.31 -11.23 -6.17
C PRO A 77 0.99 -9.75 -6.01
N ALA A 78 1.53 -9.10 -4.97
CA ALA A 78 1.35 -7.67 -4.74
C ALA A 78 1.92 -6.82 -5.89
N ILE A 79 3.11 -7.17 -6.38
CA ILE A 79 3.71 -6.50 -7.55
C ILE A 79 2.85 -6.71 -8.80
N MET A 80 2.38 -7.93 -9.03
CA MET A 80 1.57 -8.25 -10.21
C MET A 80 0.25 -7.47 -10.22
N VAL A 81 -0.48 -7.42 -9.11
CA VAL A 81 -1.75 -6.69 -9.07
C VAL A 81 -1.54 -5.18 -9.20
N PHE A 82 -0.50 -4.63 -8.58
CA PHE A 82 -0.19 -3.20 -8.70
C PHE A 82 0.04 -2.80 -10.16
N LEU A 83 0.86 -3.55 -10.89
CA LEU A 83 1.11 -3.32 -12.32
C LEU A 83 -0.14 -3.59 -13.17
N PHE A 84 -0.90 -4.65 -12.87
CA PHE A 84 -2.13 -4.98 -13.58
C PHE A 84 -3.20 -3.89 -13.44
N ALA A 85 -3.23 -3.22 -12.29
CA ALA A 85 -4.09 -2.08 -12.02
C ALA A 85 -3.58 -0.75 -12.63
N GLY A 86 -2.57 -0.80 -13.51
CA GLY A 86 -2.00 0.36 -14.19
C GLY A 86 -0.99 1.14 -13.36
N GLY A 87 -0.52 0.60 -12.24
CA GLY A 87 0.51 1.23 -11.43
C GLY A 87 1.87 1.24 -12.12
N GLU A 88 2.61 2.33 -11.92
CA GLU A 88 3.98 2.48 -12.39
C GLU A 88 4.96 2.25 -11.25
N ARG A 89 6.03 1.50 -11.53
CA ARG A 89 7.07 1.18 -10.56
C ARG A 89 8.41 1.73 -11.04
N PRO A 90 8.75 2.98 -10.69
CA PRO A 90 10.01 3.58 -11.10
C PRO A 90 11.23 2.80 -10.62
N ASN A 91 12.37 2.98 -11.27
CA ASN A 91 13.62 2.36 -10.85
C ASN A 91 14.31 3.21 -9.77
N ARG A 92 14.97 2.52 -8.85
CA ARG A 92 15.99 3.08 -7.96
C ARG A 92 17.29 3.22 -8.75
N ASN A 93 18.24 3.98 -8.19
CA ASN A 93 19.56 4.18 -8.81
C ASN A 93 20.37 2.88 -8.98
N ASN A 94 20.08 1.84 -8.20
CA ASN A 94 20.70 0.52 -8.35
C ASN A 94 19.99 -0.38 -9.39
N GLY A 95 19.07 0.17 -10.19
CA GLY A 95 18.32 -0.55 -11.22
C GLY A 95 17.12 -1.34 -10.71
N ASN A 96 16.98 -1.55 -9.41
CA ASN A 96 15.81 -2.24 -8.84
C ASN A 96 14.59 -1.33 -8.86
N GLY A 97 13.42 -1.83 -9.25
CA GLY A 97 12.17 -1.07 -9.11
C GLY A 97 11.86 -0.74 -7.65
N TRP A 98 11.19 0.39 -7.41
CA TRP A 98 10.67 0.79 -6.10
C TRP A 98 9.93 -0.36 -5.41
N PRO A 99 10.06 -0.54 -4.08
CA PRO A 99 9.27 -1.53 -3.37
C PRO A 99 7.78 -1.23 -3.54
N ILE A 100 6.98 -2.30 -3.53
CA ILE A 100 5.54 -2.19 -3.39
C ILE A 100 5.24 -2.32 -1.90
N HIS A 101 4.61 -1.30 -1.34
CA HIS A 101 4.28 -1.18 0.07
C HIS A 101 2.77 -1.36 0.27
N HIS A 102 2.40 -2.24 1.20
CA HIS A 102 1.03 -2.37 1.68
C HIS A 102 0.78 -1.30 2.75
N ILE A 103 -0.12 -0.37 2.49
CA ILE A 103 -0.41 0.76 3.42
C ILE A 103 -1.08 0.30 4.73
N TYR A 104 -1.59 -0.94 4.75
CA TYR A 104 -2.09 -1.66 5.92
C TYR A 104 -1.17 -2.84 6.20
N ASP A 105 -0.16 -2.63 7.03
CA ASP A 105 0.86 -3.62 7.41
C ASP A 105 0.67 -4.17 8.84
N GLY A 106 -0.43 -3.78 9.50
CA GLY A 106 -0.76 -4.13 10.88
C GLY A 106 -0.24 -3.14 11.93
N GLN A 107 0.45 -2.07 11.51
CA GLN A 107 0.98 -1.07 12.44
C GLN A 107 0.03 0.12 12.64
N PHE A 108 0.32 0.91 13.67
CA PHE A 108 -0.32 2.19 13.97
C PHE A 108 -1.87 2.11 14.05
N PRO A 109 -2.42 1.27 14.95
CA PRO A 109 -3.87 1.22 15.14
C PRO A 109 -4.41 2.57 15.61
N MET A 110 -5.59 2.94 15.12
CA MET A 110 -6.28 4.16 15.57
C MET A 110 -7.05 3.87 16.87
N PRO A 111 -6.77 4.57 17.98
CA PRO A 111 -7.53 4.42 19.20
C PRO A 111 -9.04 4.61 18.98
N PRO A 112 -9.90 3.82 19.64
CA PRO A 112 -9.59 2.87 20.71
C PRO A 112 -9.15 1.47 20.23
N LYS A 113 -8.99 1.25 18.92
CA LYS A 113 -8.56 -0.06 18.40
C LYS A 113 -7.13 -0.37 18.85
N THR A 114 -6.87 -1.64 19.13
CA THR A 114 -5.55 -2.17 19.49
C THR A 114 -4.85 -2.87 18.33
N SER A 115 -5.56 -3.05 17.21
CA SER A 115 -5.04 -3.65 15.99
C SER A 115 -5.46 -2.84 14.76
N SER A 116 -4.67 -2.97 13.70
CA SER A 116 -4.93 -2.44 12.37
C SER A 116 -4.89 -3.60 11.38
N ALA A 117 -5.62 -3.49 10.26
CA ALA A 117 -5.56 -4.47 9.20
C ALA A 117 -4.12 -4.74 8.74
N LYS A 118 -3.83 -6.01 8.47
CA LYS A 118 -2.54 -6.48 7.98
C LYS A 118 -2.72 -7.21 6.67
N ALA A 119 -2.47 -6.50 5.58
CA ALA A 119 -2.80 -6.95 4.23
C ALA A 119 -2.10 -8.26 3.86
N VAL A 120 -0.82 -8.41 4.24
CA VAL A 120 -0.04 -9.62 3.94
C VAL A 120 -0.58 -10.91 4.57
N SER A 121 -1.42 -10.80 5.60
CA SER A 121 -2.07 -11.95 6.25
C SER A 121 -3.57 -12.03 5.98
N HIS A 122 -4.10 -11.16 5.12
CA HIS A 122 -5.53 -11.10 4.81
C HIS A 122 -5.76 -11.41 3.33
N GLY A 123 -6.53 -12.45 3.06
CA GLY A 123 -6.72 -13.05 1.74
C GLY A 123 -7.20 -12.08 0.66
N ASP A 124 -7.97 -11.07 1.05
CA ASP A 124 -8.57 -10.11 0.12
C ASP A 124 -7.84 -8.76 0.09
N TYR A 125 -6.79 -8.57 0.89
CA TYR A 125 -6.05 -7.31 0.94
C TYR A 125 -4.64 -7.43 0.39
N PHE A 126 -4.04 -8.62 0.46
CA PHE A 126 -2.69 -8.83 -0.05
C PHE A 126 -2.57 -8.52 -1.55
N THR A 127 -3.63 -8.82 -2.31
CA THR A 127 -3.72 -8.56 -3.74
C THR A 127 -4.81 -7.54 -4.11
N GLU A 128 -5.16 -6.64 -3.20
CA GLU A 128 -6.01 -5.48 -3.52
C GLU A 128 -5.15 -4.27 -3.87
N ALA A 129 -5.20 -3.83 -5.13
CA ALA A 129 -4.43 -2.70 -5.63
C ALA A 129 -4.65 -1.42 -4.82
N ALA A 130 -5.88 -1.17 -4.35
CA ALA A 130 -6.20 0.04 -3.61
C ALA A 130 -5.42 0.20 -2.29
N GLY A 131 -4.89 -0.92 -1.75
CA GLY A 131 -4.03 -0.93 -0.56
C GLY A 131 -2.52 -0.88 -0.85
N LEU A 132 -2.13 -0.66 -2.10
CA LEU A 132 -0.74 -0.75 -2.56
C LEU A 132 -0.22 0.57 -3.14
N VAL A 133 1.04 0.85 -2.88
CA VAL A 133 1.80 1.92 -3.54
C VAL A 133 3.17 1.42 -3.97
N ALA A 134 3.67 1.86 -5.13
CA ALA A 134 5.10 1.87 -5.35
C ALA A 134 5.68 3.11 -4.66
N ILE A 135 6.63 2.93 -3.76
CA ILE A 135 7.06 3.99 -2.84
C ILE A 135 8.57 4.17 -2.81
N HIS A 136 9.06 5.40 -2.98
CA HIS A 136 10.47 5.70 -2.91
C HIS A 136 11.03 5.31 -1.52
N PRO A 137 12.26 4.76 -1.41
CA PRO A 137 12.81 4.28 -0.12
C PRO A 137 12.77 5.28 1.04
N LEU A 138 12.89 6.59 0.76
CA LEU A 138 12.74 7.63 1.78
C LEU A 138 11.30 7.68 2.36
N ALA A 139 10.29 7.63 1.49
CA ALA A 139 8.90 7.61 1.92
C ALA A 139 8.49 6.25 2.52
N ASP A 140 9.11 5.16 2.08
CA ASP A 140 8.92 3.82 2.65
C ASP A 140 9.34 3.80 4.13
N GLY A 141 10.51 4.37 4.44
CA GLY A 141 10.97 4.52 5.83
C GLY A 141 10.01 5.38 6.67
N LEU A 142 9.48 6.47 6.12
CA LEU A 142 8.47 7.28 6.82
C LEU A 142 7.17 6.50 7.04
N ALA A 143 6.71 5.73 6.05
CA ALA A 143 5.50 4.91 6.17
C ALA A 143 5.65 3.82 7.23
N SER A 144 6.86 3.26 7.41
CA SER A 144 7.13 2.23 8.42
C SER A 144 7.34 2.77 9.83
N GLU A 145 7.85 3.99 9.99
CA GLU A 145 8.30 4.50 11.30
C GLU A 145 7.47 5.68 11.83
N VAL A 146 6.72 6.38 10.96
CA VAL A 146 5.99 7.61 11.31
C VAL A 146 4.49 7.37 11.16
N PRO A 147 3.75 7.16 12.27
CA PRO A 147 2.30 6.88 12.23
C PRO A 147 1.52 7.91 11.40
N TYR A 148 1.87 9.19 11.51
CA TYR A 148 1.24 10.26 10.76
C TYR A 148 1.36 10.04 9.24
N PHE A 149 2.54 9.66 8.74
CA PHE A 149 2.76 9.44 7.32
C PHE A 149 2.05 8.18 6.80
N ALA A 150 2.05 7.11 7.60
CA ALA A 150 1.26 5.91 7.29
C ALA A 150 -0.25 6.24 7.16
N TRP A 151 -0.78 7.06 8.07
CA TRP A 151 -2.18 7.48 8.03
C TRP A 151 -2.52 8.45 6.90
N LEU A 152 -1.56 9.26 6.43
CA LEU A 152 -1.71 10.05 5.21
C LEU A 152 -1.91 9.14 3.98
N LEU A 153 -1.12 8.07 3.85
CA LEU A 153 -1.30 7.08 2.78
C LEU A 153 -2.66 6.41 2.84
N ARG A 154 -3.11 5.98 4.03
CA ARG A 154 -4.44 5.36 4.22
C ARG A 154 -5.57 6.33 3.87
N HIS A 155 -5.44 7.60 4.25
CA HIS A 155 -6.41 8.63 3.90
C HIS A 155 -6.49 8.83 2.39
N GLU A 156 -5.34 8.94 1.71
CA GLU A 156 -5.32 9.13 0.26
C GLU A 156 -5.87 7.89 -0.49
N ALA A 157 -5.65 6.68 0.01
CA ALA A 157 -6.29 5.47 -0.53
C ALA A 157 -7.82 5.50 -0.39
N PHE A 158 -8.32 5.96 0.76
CA PHE A 158 -9.74 6.15 0.97
C PHE A 158 -10.32 7.19 0.00
N GLU A 159 -9.67 8.35 -0.18
CA GLU A 159 -10.12 9.38 -1.10
C GLU A 159 -10.10 8.91 -2.57
N LYS A 160 -9.08 8.16 -2.97
CA LYS A 160 -8.93 7.68 -4.35
C LYS A 160 -9.84 6.50 -4.68
N PHE A 161 -10.00 5.57 -3.75
CA PHE A 161 -10.56 4.25 -4.03
C PHE A 161 -11.70 3.83 -3.09
N GLY A 162 -11.94 4.57 -2.01
CA GLY A 162 -12.83 4.16 -0.93
C GLY A 162 -12.26 3.01 -0.08
N PHE A 163 -10.95 2.76 -0.16
CA PHE A 163 -10.31 1.66 0.55
C PHE A 163 -10.01 2.03 2.00
N ASP A 164 -10.82 1.52 2.92
CA ASP A 164 -10.66 1.72 4.37
C ASP A 164 -11.00 0.44 5.16
N PRO A 165 -10.13 -0.59 5.11
CA PRO A 165 -10.29 -1.83 5.89
C PRO A 165 -10.58 -1.63 7.38
N ASP A 166 -10.05 -0.56 7.98
CA ASP A 166 -10.22 -0.27 9.40
C ASP A 166 -11.47 0.58 9.68
N ASN A 167 -12.27 0.98 8.68
CA ASN A 167 -13.48 1.78 8.84
C ASN A 167 -13.27 3.05 9.70
N VAL A 168 -12.18 3.77 9.47
CA VAL A 168 -11.78 4.96 10.24
C VAL A 168 -12.23 6.28 9.58
N PHE A 169 -12.29 6.34 8.25
CA PHE A 169 -12.54 7.56 7.50
C PHE A 169 -14.01 7.78 7.16
N GLY A 170 -14.79 6.71 6.98
CA GLY A 170 -16.23 6.78 6.76
C GLY A 170 -16.90 5.41 6.61
N GLY A 171 -18.17 5.33 7.00
CA GLY A 171 -19.06 4.23 6.69
C GLY A 171 -19.86 4.51 5.42
N GLY A 172 -19.90 3.53 4.52
CA GLY A 172 -20.85 3.38 3.41
C GLY A 172 -20.83 4.48 2.34
N LYS A 173 -20.53 4.09 1.10
CA LYS A 173 -21.28 4.67 -0.01
C LYS A 173 -22.73 4.19 0.07
#